data_AF-A0A1B9DXK0-F1
#
_entry.id   AF-A0A1B9DXK0-F1
#
_cell.length_a   1.000
_cell.length_b   1.000
_cell.length_c   1.000
_cell.angle_alpha   90.00
_cell.angle_beta   90.00
_cell.angle_gamma   90.00
#
_symmetry.space_group_name_H-M   'P 1'
#
loop_
_entity.id
_entity.type
_entity.pdbx_description
1 polymer ?
#
loop_
_entity_poly.entity_id
_entity_poly.type
_entity_poly.pdbx_seq_one_letter_code
_entity_poly.pdbx_strand_id
1 'polypeptide(L)'
;MKFNEQIFNIFKSFFAEKGYPDSKYYEHNGALDYYRKDKNNIHWITITLDITKKAFVDVYGQISFLEVTNILQKFIEIRTNPFEKIVVNYYLYENREKWTDVWKALKAASPLKTKEDIEIFKQNISNHVDNYIVPFFEKIPNLQAVNDEILNRVPQSLYTKYIPGETHFKVLIIMKLCNNLKYDDFKIWVINTYTNAYKADPNKYGKDYETLKALLAYLDSGEYKKDLV
;
A
#
# COMPACT_ATOMS: atom_id res chain seq x y z
N MET A 1 5.07 -23.05 -0.25
CA MET A 1 5.08 -24.04 -1.37
C MET A 1 6.36 -23.89 -2.21
N LYS A 2 7.07 -24.98 -2.52
CA LYS A 2 8.31 -24.97 -3.34
C LYS A 2 8.17 -24.23 -4.68
N PHE A 3 6.99 -24.31 -5.30
CA PHE A 3 6.69 -23.58 -6.53
C PHE A 3 6.75 -22.05 -6.36
N ASN A 4 6.16 -21.49 -5.30
CA ASN A 4 6.17 -20.04 -5.09
C ASN A 4 7.59 -19.53 -4.81
N GLU A 5 8.40 -20.33 -4.10
CA GLU A 5 9.83 -20.04 -3.88
C GLU A 5 10.64 -20.07 -5.20
N GLN A 6 10.34 -21.01 -6.09
CA GLN A 6 10.95 -21.04 -7.42
C GLN A 6 10.61 -19.77 -8.22
N ILE A 7 9.33 -19.37 -8.25
CA ILE A 7 8.91 -18.14 -8.93
C ILE A 7 9.57 -16.92 -8.29
N PHE A 8 9.64 -16.87 -6.95
CA PHE A 8 10.33 -15.81 -6.23
C PHE A 8 11.77 -15.64 -6.68
N ASN A 9 12.53 -16.73 -6.77
CA ASN A 9 13.94 -16.67 -7.18
C ASN A 9 14.11 -16.22 -8.64
N ILE A 10 13.19 -16.58 -9.54
CA ILE A 10 13.20 -16.13 -10.95
C ILE A 10 13.00 -14.62 -11.03
N PHE A 11 12.00 -14.10 -10.32
CA PHE A 11 11.67 -12.67 -10.34
C PHE A 11 12.65 -11.82 -9.52
N LYS A 12 13.34 -12.40 -8.53
CA LYS A 12 14.35 -11.70 -7.73
C LYS A 12 15.44 -11.09 -8.60
N SER A 13 16.10 -11.88 -9.44
CA SER A 13 17.14 -11.36 -10.34
C SER A 13 16.57 -10.37 -11.35
N PHE A 14 15.41 -10.69 -11.92
CA PHE A 14 14.73 -9.85 -12.90
C PHE A 14 14.39 -8.44 -12.37
N PHE A 15 13.84 -8.34 -11.14
CA PHE A 15 13.52 -7.04 -10.56
C PHE A 15 14.75 -6.30 -10.00
N ALA A 16 15.78 -7.02 -9.56
CA ALA A 16 17.05 -6.42 -9.19
C ALA A 16 17.68 -5.65 -10.37
N GLU A 17 17.66 -6.23 -11.57
CA GLU A 17 18.12 -5.57 -12.81
C GLU A 17 17.29 -4.33 -13.17
N LYS A 18 16.00 -4.30 -12.76
CA LYS A 18 15.09 -3.15 -12.96
C LYS A 18 15.15 -2.12 -11.82
N GLY A 19 16.13 -2.22 -10.92
CA GLY A 19 16.36 -1.26 -9.85
C GLY A 19 15.57 -1.51 -8.57
N TYR A 20 15.10 -2.74 -8.34
CA TYR A 20 14.47 -3.21 -7.09
C TYR A 20 15.35 -4.30 -6.46
N PRO A 21 16.47 -3.93 -5.83
CA PRO A 21 17.50 -4.87 -5.40
C PRO A 21 17.07 -5.75 -4.21
N ASP A 22 16.11 -5.26 -3.42
CA ASP A 22 15.64 -5.97 -2.24
C ASP A 22 14.39 -6.80 -2.56
N SER A 23 14.23 -7.91 -1.84
CA SER A 23 13.09 -8.81 -2.04
C SER A 23 12.75 -9.60 -0.78
N LYS A 24 11.49 -10.03 -0.66
CA LYS A 24 11.02 -10.86 0.45
C LYS A 24 9.87 -11.77 0.02
N TYR A 25 9.94 -13.03 0.42
CA TYR A 25 8.88 -14.00 0.21
C TYR A 25 8.12 -14.28 1.51
N TYR A 26 6.80 -14.21 1.46
CA TYR A 26 5.90 -14.50 2.57
C TYR A 26 5.14 -15.80 2.30
N GLU A 27 5.63 -16.89 2.86
CA GLU A 27 5.05 -18.22 2.58
C GLU A 27 3.58 -18.35 3.00
N HIS A 28 3.19 -17.73 4.11
CA HIS A 28 1.85 -17.84 4.69
C HIS A 28 0.74 -17.25 3.81
N ASN A 29 1.05 -16.34 2.90
CA ASN A 29 0.08 -15.69 2.02
C ASN A 29 0.49 -15.67 0.53
N GLY A 30 1.62 -16.31 0.19
CA GLY A 30 2.09 -16.41 -1.19
C GLY A 30 2.57 -15.09 -1.80
N ALA A 31 2.80 -14.05 -1.00
CA ALA A 31 3.27 -12.76 -1.48
C ALA A 31 4.78 -12.77 -1.76
N LEU A 32 5.13 -12.30 -2.95
CA LEU A 32 6.49 -12.12 -3.46
C LEU A 32 6.72 -10.62 -3.61
N ASP A 33 7.50 -10.04 -2.71
CA ASP A 33 7.77 -8.62 -2.69
C ASP A 33 9.14 -8.32 -3.29
N TYR A 34 9.20 -7.30 -4.13
CA TYR A 34 10.41 -6.71 -4.71
C TYR A 34 10.36 -5.21 -4.49
N TYR A 35 11.42 -4.63 -3.96
CA TYR A 35 11.37 -3.24 -3.53
C TYR A 35 12.70 -2.52 -3.65
N ARG A 36 12.58 -1.19 -3.68
CA ARG A 36 13.70 -0.25 -3.58
C ARG A 36 13.41 0.74 -2.47
N LYS A 37 14.46 1.10 -1.73
CA LYS A 37 14.42 2.14 -0.71
C LYS A 37 15.15 3.36 -1.23
N ASP A 38 14.53 4.51 -1.07
CA ASP A 38 15.24 5.78 -1.07
C ASP A 38 15.28 6.32 0.37
N LYS A 39 15.75 7.56 0.55
CA LYS A 39 15.91 8.15 1.88
C LYS A 39 14.59 8.22 2.66
N ASN A 40 13.48 8.46 1.97
CA ASN A 40 12.21 8.85 2.60
C ASN A 40 11.09 7.83 2.32
N ASN A 41 11.23 7.04 1.26
CA ASN A 41 10.17 6.21 0.73
C ASN A 41 10.67 4.79 0.43
N ILE A 42 9.73 3.85 0.40
CA ILE A 42 9.95 2.50 -0.10
C ILE A 42 8.90 2.20 -1.16
N HIS A 43 9.36 1.81 -2.35
CA HIS A 43 8.50 1.45 -3.47
C HIS A 43 8.53 -0.06 -3.65
N TRP A 44 7.35 -0.68 -3.65
CA TRP A 44 7.20 -2.13 -3.69
C TRP A 44 6.36 -2.57 -4.87
N ILE A 45 6.83 -3.61 -5.53
CA ILE A 45 6.06 -4.43 -6.45
C ILE A 45 5.77 -5.73 -5.71
N THR A 46 4.49 -6.02 -5.48
CA THR A 46 4.04 -7.26 -4.86
C THR A 46 3.38 -8.13 -5.91
N ILE A 47 3.80 -9.40 -6.00
CA ILE A 47 3.12 -10.45 -6.77
C ILE A 47 2.59 -11.47 -5.77
N THR A 48 1.29 -11.74 -5.78
CA THR A 48 0.66 -12.76 -4.95
C THR A 48 0.37 -13.99 -5.79
N LEU A 49 0.82 -15.14 -5.30
CA LEU A 49 0.49 -16.46 -5.85
C LEU A 49 -0.42 -17.22 -4.89
N ASP A 50 -1.21 -18.14 -5.44
CA ASP A 50 -2.03 -19.03 -4.65
C ASP A 50 -1.12 -19.98 -3.83
N ILE A 51 -1.46 -20.20 -2.56
CA ILE A 51 -0.67 -21.05 -1.67
C ILE A 51 -1.05 -22.54 -1.76
N THR A 52 -2.19 -22.84 -2.37
CA THR A 52 -2.75 -24.18 -2.57
C THR A 52 -2.58 -24.69 -4.00
N LYS A 53 -2.47 -23.78 -4.98
CA LYS A 53 -2.39 -24.08 -6.41
C LYS A 53 -1.24 -23.31 -7.06
N LYS A 54 -0.72 -23.82 -8.17
CA LYS A 54 0.28 -23.11 -9.00
C LYS A 54 -0.38 -22.00 -9.83
N ALA A 55 -0.98 -21.02 -9.17
CA ALA A 55 -1.82 -20.01 -9.80
C ALA A 55 -1.45 -18.59 -9.39
N PHE A 56 -1.67 -17.65 -10.29
CA PHE A 56 -1.53 -16.23 -10.05
C PHE A 56 -2.78 -15.67 -9.35
N VAL A 57 -2.58 -14.80 -8.36
CA VAL A 57 -3.67 -14.14 -7.62
C VAL A 57 -3.71 -12.65 -7.91
N ASP A 58 -2.59 -11.94 -7.73
CA ASP A 58 -2.54 -10.49 -7.87
C ASP A 58 -1.13 -9.95 -8.14
N VAL A 59 -1.05 -8.76 -8.73
CA VAL A 59 0.20 -7.99 -8.85
C VAL A 59 -0.15 -6.54 -8.60
N TYR A 60 0.58 -5.79 -7.76
CA TYR A 60 0.30 -4.38 -7.52
C TYR A 60 1.51 -3.60 -7.01
N GLY A 61 1.40 -2.27 -7.07
CA GLY A 61 2.38 -1.32 -6.60
C GLY A 61 1.93 -0.64 -5.30
N GLN A 62 2.86 -0.45 -4.38
CA GLN A 62 2.60 0.30 -3.15
C GLN A 62 3.81 1.14 -2.73
N ILE A 63 3.53 2.21 -1.99
CA ILE A 63 4.52 3.16 -1.48
C ILE A 63 4.36 3.25 0.03
N SER A 64 5.47 3.10 0.74
CA SER A 64 5.60 3.42 2.16
C SER A 64 6.31 4.76 2.30
N PHE A 65 5.77 5.67 3.10
CA PHE A 65 6.38 6.96 3.45
C PHE A 65 6.87 6.88 4.89
N LEU A 66 8.18 6.94 5.10
CA LEU A 66 8.78 6.71 6.42
C LEU A 66 8.26 7.71 7.46
N GLU A 67 8.09 8.98 7.09
CA GLU A 67 7.55 10.01 7.98
C GLU A 67 6.15 9.66 8.50
N VAL A 68 5.29 9.09 7.64
CA VAL A 68 3.95 8.65 8.04
C VAL A 68 4.03 7.40 8.90
N THR A 69 4.82 6.41 8.48
CA THR A 69 5.00 5.15 9.22
C THR A 69 5.59 5.38 10.61
N ASN A 70 6.54 6.30 10.75
CA ASN A 70 7.20 6.65 12.00
C ASN A 70 6.25 7.27 13.01
N ILE A 71 5.33 8.12 12.56
CA ILE A 71 4.28 8.67 13.42
C ILE A 71 3.27 7.57 13.75
N LEU A 72 2.82 6.83 12.75
CA LEU A 72 1.76 5.83 12.89
C LEU A 72 2.13 4.72 13.88
N GLN A 73 3.37 4.22 13.85
CA GLN A 73 3.83 3.13 14.74
C GLN A 73 3.84 3.50 16.24
N LYS A 74 3.73 4.78 16.59
CA LYS A 74 3.57 5.22 17.99
C LYS A 74 2.18 4.92 18.55
N PHE A 75 1.19 4.75 17.67
CA PHE A 75 -0.22 4.63 18.03
C PHE A 75 -0.78 3.24 17.74
N ILE A 76 -0.23 2.56 16.73
CA ILE A 76 -0.67 1.23 16.34
C ILE A 76 0.52 0.28 16.17
N GLU A 77 0.26 -1.01 16.34
CA GLU A 77 1.26 -2.03 16.06
C GLU A 77 1.42 -2.22 14.54
N ILE A 78 2.58 -1.86 14.01
CA ILE A 78 2.95 -2.16 12.61
C ILE A 78 3.75 -3.45 12.61
N ARG A 79 3.07 -4.57 12.31
CA ARG A 79 3.61 -5.94 12.39
C ARG A 79 4.84 -6.18 11.50
N THR A 80 5.01 -5.37 10.47
CA THR A 80 6.14 -5.42 9.55
C THR A 80 6.77 -4.05 9.54
N ASN A 81 7.65 -3.71 10.48
CA ASN A 81 8.38 -2.43 10.50
C ASN A 81 9.58 -2.46 9.52
N PRO A 82 9.81 -1.45 8.66
CA PRO A 82 9.06 -0.18 8.42
C PRO A 82 8.04 -0.26 7.26
N PHE A 83 7.37 -1.40 7.11
CA PHE A 83 6.62 -1.81 5.94
C PHE A 83 5.11 -1.67 6.13
N GLU A 84 4.65 -0.42 6.30
CA GLU A 84 3.22 -0.10 6.22
C GLU A 84 2.88 0.48 4.84
N LYS A 85 1.80 -0.04 4.24
CA LYS A 85 1.33 0.42 2.92
C LYS A 85 0.65 1.78 3.11
N ILE A 86 1.29 2.86 2.69
CA ILE A 86 0.69 4.20 2.84
C ILE A 86 -0.18 4.52 1.62
N VAL A 87 0.35 4.28 0.42
CA VAL A 87 -0.41 4.43 -0.82
C VAL A 87 -0.30 3.18 -1.65
N VAL A 88 -1.40 2.76 -2.27
CA VAL A 88 -1.45 1.63 -3.20
C VAL A 88 -2.09 2.06 -4.51
N ASN A 89 -1.68 1.44 -5.60
CA ASN A 89 -2.30 1.67 -6.90
C ASN A 89 -3.61 0.87 -7.09
N TYR A 90 -4.32 0.54 -6.01
CA TYR A 90 -5.47 -0.37 -6.03
C TYR A 90 -6.63 0.13 -6.91
N TYR A 91 -6.73 1.44 -7.13
CA TYR A 91 -7.70 2.03 -8.07
C TYR A 91 -7.54 1.56 -9.52
N LEU A 92 -6.32 1.17 -9.94
CA LEU A 92 -6.14 0.50 -11.23
C LEU A 92 -6.98 -0.79 -11.30
N TYR A 93 -7.18 -1.48 -10.18
CA TYR A 93 -7.90 -2.75 -10.09
C TYR A 93 -9.40 -2.60 -9.84
N GLU A 94 -9.90 -1.40 -9.54
CA GLU A 94 -11.35 -1.14 -9.58
C GLU A 94 -11.85 -0.87 -11.00
N ASN A 95 -10.98 -0.34 -11.87
CA ASN A 95 -11.22 -0.23 -13.31
C ASN A 95 -10.81 -1.51 -14.06
N ARG A 96 -10.95 -2.69 -13.44
CA ARG A 96 -10.61 -4.01 -14.02
C ARG A 96 -11.12 -4.21 -15.44
N GLU A 97 -12.27 -3.63 -15.77
CA GLU A 97 -12.87 -3.67 -17.10
C GLU A 97 -11.98 -3.06 -18.19
N LYS A 98 -11.22 -2.01 -17.88
CA LYS A 98 -10.23 -1.36 -18.78
C LYS A 98 -8.93 -2.15 -18.90
N TRP A 99 -8.68 -3.10 -17.99
CA TRP A 99 -7.46 -3.91 -17.93
C TRP A 99 -7.72 -5.38 -18.23
N THR A 100 -8.88 -5.66 -18.84
CA THR A 100 -9.37 -7.02 -19.05
C THR A 100 -8.37 -7.89 -19.77
N ASP A 101 -7.61 -7.37 -20.73
CA ASP A 101 -6.74 -8.22 -21.56
C ASP A 101 -5.43 -8.61 -20.87
N VAL A 102 -4.79 -7.70 -20.12
CA VAL A 102 -3.60 -8.05 -19.31
C VAL A 102 -3.97 -9.01 -18.19
N TRP A 103 -5.10 -8.75 -17.51
CA TRP A 103 -5.59 -9.64 -16.46
C TRP A 103 -6.10 -10.98 -16.98
N LYS A 104 -6.76 -11.01 -18.14
CA LYS A 104 -7.12 -12.25 -18.84
C LYS A 104 -5.86 -13.00 -19.23
N ALA A 105 -4.83 -12.35 -19.76
CA ALA A 105 -3.57 -12.99 -20.12
C ALA A 105 -2.85 -13.57 -18.90
N LEU A 106 -2.77 -12.83 -17.79
CA LEU A 106 -2.19 -13.29 -16.53
C LEU A 106 -2.98 -14.45 -15.91
N LYS A 107 -4.32 -14.44 -16.00
CA LYS A 107 -5.16 -15.58 -15.57
C LYS A 107 -5.11 -16.76 -16.54
N ALA A 108 -5.01 -16.52 -17.85
CA ALA A 108 -4.94 -17.56 -18.87
C ALA A 108 -3.61 -18.31 -18.81
N ALA A 109 -2.53 -17.64 -18.42
CA ALA A 109 -1.24 -18.27 -18.12
C ALA A 109 -1.27 -19.15 -16.84
N SER A 110 -2.38 -19.16 -16.10
CA SER A 110 -2.54 -19.99 -14.91
C SER A 110 -3.36 -21.25 -15.23
N PRO A 111 -2.90 -22.46 -14.83
CA PRO A 111 -1.80 -22.70 -13.90
C PRO A 111 -0.41 -22.71 -14.56
N LEU A 112 0.56 -22.09 -13.88
CA LEU A 112 1.96 -21.97 -14.29
C LEU A 112 2.67 -23.34 -14.13
N LYS A 113 2.59 -24.20 -15.14
CA LYS A 113 3.05 -25.60 -15.06
C LYS A 113 4.36 -25.84 -15.81
N THR A 114 4.53 -25.20 -16.95
CA THR A 114 5.66 -25.39 -17.87
C THR A 114 6.68 -24.25 -17.75
N LYS A 115 7.87 -24.43 -18.32
CA LYS A 115 8.86 -23.34 -18.42
C LYS A 115 8.34 -22.20 -19.31
N GLU A 116 7.63 -22.55 -20.39
CA GLU A 116 7.04 -21.58 -21.31
C GLU A 116 5.97 -20.73 -20.61
N ASP A 117 5.10 -21.34 -19.80
CA ASP A 117 4.10 -20.61 -19.00
C ASP A 117 4.76 -19.56 -18.10
N ILE A 118 5.90 -19.92 -17.48
CA ILE A 118 6.64 -19.04 -16.57
C ILE A 118 7.28 -17.87 -17.32
N GLU A 119 7.84 -18.09 -18.51
CA GLU A 119 8.41 -17.00 -19.32
C GLU A 119 7.33 -16.05 -19.85
N ILE A 120 6.19 -16.59 -20.33
CA ILE A 120 5.04 -15.77 -20.72
C ILE A 120 4.52 -14.96 -19.54
N PHE A 121 4.40 -15.58 -18.36
CA PHE A 121 3.99 -14.92 -17.13
C PHE A 121 4.98 -13.79 -16.74
N LYS A 122 6.29 -14.06 -16.81
CA LYS A 122 7.33 -13.06 -16.56
C LYS A 122 7.22 -11.85 -17.50
N GLN A 123 7.00 -12.08 -18.79
CA GLN A 123 6.82 -10.99 -19.76
C GLN A 123 5.55 -10.17 -19.47
N ASN A 124 4.43 -10.84 -19.15
CA ASN A 124 3.18 -10.16 -18.83
C ASN A 124 3.30 -9.32 -17.54
N ILE A 125 3.99 -9.85 -16.51
CA ILE A 125 4.29 -9.11 -15.29
C ILE A 125 5.20 -7.92 -15.58
N SER A 126 6.25 -8.09 -16.39
CA SER A 126 7.12 -6.97 -16.80
C SER A 126 6.30 -5.86 -17.45
N ASN A 127 5.49 -6.20 -18.45
CA ASN A 127 4.66 -5.25 -19.18
C ASN A 127 3.68 -4.53 -18.25
N HIS A 128 3.09 -5.24 -17.27
CA HIS A 128 2.20 -4.62 -16.29
C HIS A 128 2.95 -3.65 -15.37
N VAL A 129 4.13 -4.04 -14.90
CA VAL A 129 4.98 -3.19 -14.06
C VAL A 129 5.38 -1.92 -14.80
N ASP A 130 5.89 -2.06 -16.02
CA ASP A 130 6.45 -0.96 -16.80
C ASP A 130 5.37 0.04 -17.24
N ASN A 131 4.16 -0.43 -17.57
CA ASN A 131 3.09 0.44 -18.05
C ASN A 131 2.21 1.03 -16.95
N TYR A 132 2.19 0.45 -15.75
CA TYR A 132 1.22 0.84 -14.71
C TYR A 132 1.80 1.06 -13.33
N ILE A 133 2.72 0.22 -12.88
CA ILE A 133 3.27 0.34 -11.53
C ILE A 133 4.38 1.41 -11.50
N VAL A 134 5.29 1.40 -12.46
CA VAL A 134 6.35 2.41 -12.56
C VAL A 134 5.77 3.82 -12.77
N PRO A 135 4.84 4.05 -13.72
CA PRO A 135 4.21 5.37 -13.86
C PRO A 135 3.43 5.82 -12.62
N PHE A 136 2.85 4.88 -11.86
CA PHE A 136 2.23 5.19 -10.57
C PHE A 136 3.25 5.73 -9.56
N PHE A 137 4.42 5.09 -9.45
CA PHE A 137 5.50 5.59 -8.57
C PHE A 137 6.00 6.97 -9.01
N GLU A 138 6.15 7.19 -10.32
CA GLU A 138 6.56 8.49 -10.86
C GLU A 138 5.53 9.59 -10.62
N LYS A 139 4.24 9.23 -10.60
CA LYS A 139 3.14 10.15 -10.28
C LYS A 139 3.10 10.52 -8.80
N ILE A 140 3.57 9.64 -7.91
CA ILE A 140 3.55 9.83 -6.46
C ILE A 140 4.99 9.78 -5.89
N PRO A 141 5.86 10.73 -6.25
CA PRO A 141 7.28 10.70 -5.87
C PRO A 141 7.54 11.06 -4.40
N ASN A 142 6.57 11.69 -3.73
CA ASN A 142 6.71 12.17 -2.36
C ASN A 142 5.32 12.32 -1.69
N LEU A 143 5.34 12.63 -0.40
CA LEU A 143 4.12 12.78 0.41
C LEU A 143 3.20 13.90 -0.10
N GLN A 144 3.77 15.01 -0.59
CA GLN A 144 3.00 16.13 -1.15
C GLN A 144 2.23 15.69 -2.41
N ALA A 145 2.78 14.79 -3.23
CA ALA A 145 2.05 14.24 -4.36
C ALA A 145 0.83 13.41 -3.93
N VAL A 146 0.88 12.71 -2.78
CA VAL A 146 -0.30 12.04 -2.20
C VAL A 146 -1.38 13.06 -1.87
N ASN A 147 -0.98 14.17 -1.24
CA ASN A 147 -1.86 15.27 -0.90
C ASN A 147 -2.56 15.84 -2.14
N ASP A 148 -1.79 16.12 -3.19
CA ASP A 148 -2.26 16.85 -4.35
C ASP A 148 -3.03 15.96 -5.35
N GLU A 149 -2.57 14.72 -5.56
CA GLU A 149 -3.15 13.80 -6.54
C GLU A 149 -4.29 12.95 -5.96
N ILE A 150 -4.29 12.70 -4.65
CA ILE A 150 -5.30 11.84 -4.00
C ILE A 150 -6.21 12.69 -3.11
N LEU A 151 -5.69 13.29 -2.03
CA LEU A 151 -6.55 13.94 -1.01
C LEU A 151 -7.26 15.19 -1.53
N ASN A 152 -6.65 15.92 -2.47
CA ASN A 152 -7.27 17.11 -3.06
C ASN A 152 -8.26 16.78 -4.18
N ARG A 153 -8.03 15.68 -4.94
CA ARG A 153 -8.78 15.37 -6.17
C ARG A 153 -9.79 14.24 -6.05
N VAL A 154 -9.57 13.28 -5.15
CA VAL A 154 -10.41 12.11 -4.99
C VAL A 154 -11.48 12.38 -3.90
N PRO A 155 -12.73 11.95 -4.10
CA PRO A 155 -13.75 12.00 -3.05
C PRO A 155 -13.32 11.22 -1.79
N GLN A 156 -13.62 11.76 -0.61
CA GLN A 156 -13.27 11.15 0.68
C GLN A 156 -13.73 9.69 0.81
N SER A 157 -14.90 9.34 0.27
CA SER A 157 -15.45 7.98 0.31
C SER A 157 -14.56 6.93 -0.38
N LEU A 158 -13.64 7.36 -1.24
CA LEU A 158 -12.72 6.49 -1.96
C LEU A 158 -11.31 6.47 -1.36
N TYR A 159 -11.02 7.19 -0.28
CA TYR A 159 -9.67 7.22 0.30
C TYR A 159 -9.15 5.84 0.67
N THR A 160 -9.99 4.96 1.22
CA THR A 160 -9.62 3.58 1.58
C THR A 160 -9.12 2.75 0.39
N LYS A 161 -9.43 3.17 -0.85
CA LYS A 161 -8.98 2.52 -2.09
C LYS A 161 -7.55 2.92 -2.46
N TYR A 162 -7.08 4.08 -2.01
CA TYR A 162 -5.73 4.54 -2.30
C TYR A 162 -4.81 4.44 -1.08
N ILE A 163 -5.37 4.60 0.12
CA ILE A 163 -4.69 4.62 1.42
C ILE A 163 -5.35 3.53 2.27
N PRO A 164 -4.92 2.26 2.16
CA PRO A 164 -5.64 1.12 2.73
C PRO A 164 -5.32 0.93 4.23
N GLY A 165 -6.06 0.05 4.90
CA GLY A 165 -5.85 -0.26 6.32
C GLY A 165 -6.32 0.89 7.21
N GLU A 166 -5.46 1.38 8.09
CA GLU A 166 -5.70 2.45 9.08
C GLU A 166 -5.87 3.84 8.42
N THR A 167 -6.87 3.92 7.53
CA THR A 167 -7.06 4.96 6.53
C THR A 167 -7.24 6.32 7.20
N HIS A 168 -8.11 6.40 8.21
CA HIS A 168 -8.36 7.66 8.91
C HIS A 168 -7.09 8.22 9.55
N PHE A 169 -6.27 7.36 10.15
CA PHE A 169 -5.05 7.76 10.85
C PHE A 169 -4.01 8.24 9.84
N LYS A 170 -3.79 7.46 8.78
CA LYS A 170 -2.87 7.82 7.69
C LYS A 170 -3.28 9.14 7.03
N VAL A 171 -4.55 9.31 6.69
CA VAL A 171 -5.05 10.55 6.05
C VAL A 171 -4.86 11.75 6.99
N LEU A 172 -5.16 11.63 8.28
CA LEU A 172 -4.91 12.70 9.26
C LEU A 172 -3.43 13.08 9.32
N ILE A 173 -2.53 12.10 9.37
CA ILE A 173 -1.08 12.33 9.38
C ILE A 173 -0.65 13.03 8.10
N ILE A 174 -1.01 12.49 6.92
CA ILE A 174 -0.64 13.06 5.61
C ILE A 174 -1.15 14.49 5.49
N MET A 175 -2.44 14.74 5.78
CA MET A 175 -3.03 16.08 5.71
C MET A 175 -2.33 17.06 6.65
N LYS A 176 -1.97 16.63 7.87
CA LYS A 176 -1.25 17.49 8.81
C LYS A 176 0.16 17.83 8.31
N LEU A 177 0.91 16.83 7.84
CA LEU A 177 2.27 17.01 7.33
C LEU A 177 2.32 17.91 6.09
N CYS A 178 1.31 17.80 5.21
CA CYS A 178 1.21 18.58 3.98
C CYS A 178 0.43 19.89 4.12
N ASN A 179 0.04 20.29 5.35
CA ASN A 179 -0.80 21.46 5.61
C ASN A 179 -2.06 21.51 4.72
N ASN A 180 -2.75 20.38 4.55
CA ASN A 180 -3.95 20.30 3.73
C ASN A 180 -5.08 21.13 4.33
N LEU A 181 -5.70 22.00 3.53
CA LEU A 181 -6.79 22.88 3.96
C LEU A 181 -8.05 22.12 4.42
N LYS A 182 -8.21 20.85 4.01
CA LYS A 182 -9.32 19.97 4.43
C LYS A 182 -9.07 19.29 5.79
N TYR A 183 -7.92 19.52 6.43
CA TYR A 183 -7.53 18.80 7.65
C TYR A 183 -8.57 18.94 8.77
N ASP A 184 -9.01 20.16 9.08
CA ASP A 184 -9.90 20.39 10.20
C ASP A 184 -11.30 19.78 9.97
N ASP A 185 -11.84 19.93 8.76
CA ASP A 185 -13.12 19.30 8.38
C ASP A 185 -13.04 17.77 8.44
N PHE A 186 -11.96 17.19 7.91
CA PHE A 186 -11.74 15.75 7.96
C PHE A 186 -11.57 15.26 9.40
N LYS A 187 -10.82 15.99 10.23
CA LYS A 187 -10.63 15.71 11.67
C LYS A 187 -11.97 15.66 12.40
N ILE A 188 -12.83 16.66 12.20
CA ILE A 188 -14.17 16.70 12.82
C ILE A 188 -15.01 15.49 12.40
N TRP A 189 -14.99 15.14 11.11
CA TRP A 189 -15.72 13.98 10.60
C TRP A 189 -15.23 12.66 11.19
N VAL A 190 -13.91 12.47 11.31
CA VAL A 190 -13.30 11.28 11.93
C VAL A 190 -13.67 11.20 13.42
N ILE A 191 -13.56 12.30 14.17
CA ILE A 191 -13.95 12.35 15.60
C ILE A 191 -15.40 11.91 15.76
N ASN A 192 -16.31 12.45 14.96
CA ASN A 192 -17.74 12.11 15.03
C ASN A 192 -17.98 10.63 14.72
N THR A 193 -17.29 10.09 13.71
CA THR A 193 -17.37 8.68 13.32
C THR A 193 -16.96 7.76 14.48
N TYR A 194 -15.81 8.01 15.10
CA TYR A 194 -15.34 7.15 16.20
C TYR A 194 -16.14 7.36 17.48
N THR A 195 -16.60 8.58 17.76
CA THR A 195 -17.48 8.87 18.90
C THR A 195 -18.78 8.09 18.79
N ASN A 196 -19.38 8.05 17.59
CA ASN A 196 -20.62 7.30 17.36
C ASN A 196 -20.38 5.79 17.46
N ALA A 197 -19.27 5.29 16.92
CA ALA A 197 -18.90 3.87 17.06
C ALA A 197 -18.68 3.50 18.53
N TYR A 198 -17.93 4.30 19.28
CA TYR A 198 -17.69 4.10 20.71
C TYR A 198 -18.99 4.11 21.53
N LYS A 199 -19.91 5.03 21.26
CA LYS A 199 -21.23 5.06 21.93
C LYS A 199 -22.07 3.82 21.62
N ALA A 200 -21.94 3.26 20.42
CA ALA A 200 -22.67 2.06 20.02
C ALA A 200 -22.11 0.78 20.65
N ASP A 201 -20.78 0.66 20.73
CA ASP A 201 -20.10 -0.48 21.36
C ASP A 201 -18.74 -0.06 21.96
N PRO A 202 -18.73 0.37 23.23
CA PRO A 202 -17.52 0.84 23.89
C PRO A 202 -16.44 -0.23 24.00
N ASN A 203 -16.82 -1.50 24.17
CA ASN A 203 -15.87 -2.60 24.35
C ASN A 203 -15.14 -2.90 23.05
N LYS A 204 -15.85 -2.85 21.92
CA LYS A 204 -15.25 -3.10 20.60
C LYS A 204 -14.41 -1.93 20.11
N TYR A 205 -14.89 -0.68 20.26
CA TYR A 205 -14.26 0.49 19.63
C TYR A 205 -13.49 1.40 20.59
N GLY A 206 -13.50 1.10 21.89
CA GLY A 206 -12.85 1.93 22.91
C GLY A 206 -11.36 2.13 22.66
N LYS A 207 -10.63 1.05 22.34
CA LYS A 207 -9.19 1.13 22.02
C LYS A 207 -8.91 2.05 20.84
N ASP A 208 -9.66 1.90 19.75
CA ASP A 208 -9.46 2.69 18.53
C ASP A 208 -9.81 4.16 18.77
N TYR A 209 -10.85 4.44 19.56
CA TYR A 209 -11.23 5.80 19.94
C TYR A 209 -10.18 6.50 20.82
N GLU A 210 -9.64 5.82 21.83
CA GLU A 210 -8.55 6.35 22.64
C GLU A 210 -7.28 6.59 21.81
N THR A 211 -6.98 5.67 20.89
CA THR A 211 -5.84 5.78 19.99
C THR A 211 -5.98 6.99 19.05
N LEU A 212 -7.18 7.22 18.49
CA LEU A 212 -7.47 8.41 17.70
C LEU A 212 -7.24 9.70 18.50
N LYS A 213 -7.75 9.78 19.73
CA LYS A 213 -7.55 10.96 20.59
C LYS A 213 -6.07 11.24 20.84
N ALA A 214 -5.29 10.20 21.14
CA ALA A 214 -3.86 10.31 21.36
C ALA A 214 -3.13 10.81 20.09
N LEU A 215 -3.47 10.26 18.91
CA LEU A 215 -2.92 10.71 17.63
C LEU A 215 -3.24 12.19 17.38
N LEU A 216 -4.50 12.60 17.57
CA LEU A 216 -4.91 13.99 17.32
C LEU A 216 -4.20 14.97 18.28
N ALA A 217 -4.08 14.63 19.56
CA ALA A 217 -3.34 15.45 20.52
C ALA A 217 -1.86 15.61 20.11
N TYR A 218 -1.24 14.53 19.62
CA TYR A 218 0.13 14.52 19.13
C TYR A 218 0.33 15.38 17.88
N LEU A 219 -0.61 15.30 16.93
CA LEU A 219 -0.59 16.11 15.72
C LEU A 219 -0.83 17.59 16.02
N ASP A 220 -1.78 17.91 16.90
CA ASP A 220 -2.16 19.29 17.21
C ASP A 220 -1.14 19.99 18.12
N SER A 221 -0.41 19.26 18.98
CA SER A 221 0.67 19.83 19.79
C SER A 221 1.93 20.18 18.97
N GLY A 222 2.06 19.62 17.76
CA GLY A 222 3.26 19.80 16.94
C GLY A 222 4.43 18.91 17.34
N GLU A 223 4.26 17.98 18.28
CA GLU A 223 5.33 17.08 18.74
C GLU A 223 5.89 16.20 17.62
N TYR A 224 5.06 15.86 16.63
CA TYR A 224 5.46 15.10 15.43
C TYR A 224 6.66 15.68 14.70
N LYS A 225 6.93 16.99 14.81
CA LYS A 225 8.08 17.65 14.18
C LYS A 225 9.42 17.11 14.70
N LYS A 226 9.45 16.52 15.90
CA LYS A 226 10.65 15.88 16.46
C LYS A 226 11.00 14.57 15.75
N ASP A 227 10.05 13.94 15.07
CA ASP A 227 10.24 12.66 14.36
C ASP A 227 10.57 12.84 12.87
N LEU A 228 10.59 14.08 12.38
CA LEU A 228 10.91 14.41 10.98
C LEU A 228 12.43 14.64 10.76
N VAL A 229 13.25 14.32 11.76
CA VAL A 229 14.72 14.52 11.78
C VAL A 229 15.44 13.26 11.34
#